data_AF-A0A4Q5SHH1-F1
#
_entry.id   AF-A0A4Q5SHH1-F1
#
_cell.length_a   1.000
_cell.length_b   1.000
_cell.length_c   1.000
_cell.angle_alpha   90.00
_cell.angle_beta   90.00
_cell.angle_gamma   90.00
#
_symmetry.space_group_name_H-M   'P 1'
#
loop_
_entity.id
_entity.type
_entity.pdbx_description
1 polymer ?
#
loop_
_entity_poly.entity_id
_entity_poly.type
_entity_poly.pdbx_seq_one_letter_code
_entity_poly.pdbx_strand_id
1 'polypeptide(L)'
;MLEDALIIAMIVLFIHACSWRGMIFDGIKKIVEPKGNLYKPLYGCPICMTPYYGTIIYLLFFRHSFADGLLTVAAASGLNVISVLIIDIKDALCKPKEDDTKP
;
A
#
# COMPACT_ATOMS: atom_id res chain seq x y z
N MET A 1 -2.05 7.44 -18.69
CA MET A 1 -0.93 7.61 -17.73
C MET A 1 -1.39 8.03 -16.34
N LEU A 2 -1.95 9.24 -16.15
CA LEU A 2 -2.35 9.68 -14.81
C LEU A 2 -3.55 8.88 -14.27
N GLU A 3 -4.53 8.59 -15.14
CA GLU A 3 -5.65 7.70 -14.84
C GLU A 3 -5.16 6.30 -14.45
N ASP A 4 -4.29 5.70 -15.26
CA ASP A 4 -3.68 4.38 -14.98
C ASP A 4 -2.92 4.37 -13.66
N ALA A 5 -2.18 5.44 -13.35
CA ALA A 5 -1.44 5.58 -12.10
C ALA A 5 -2.39 5.67 -10.90
N LEU A 6 -3.52 6.37 -11.04
CA LEU A 6 -4.55 6.46 -10.02
C LEU A 6 -5.25 5.12 -9.79
N ILE A 7 -5.59 4.41 -10.88
CA ILE A 7 -6.15 3.06 -10.82
C ILE A 7 -5.19 2.11 -10.10
N ILE A 8 -3.91 2.10 -10.48
CA ILE A 8 -2.89 1.26 -9.86
C ILE A 8 -2.71 1.62 -8.38
N ALA A 9 -2.65 2.92 -8.04
CA ALA A 9 -2.54 3.36 -6.65
C ALA A 9 -3.72 2.85 -5.81
N MET A 10 -4.95 2.97 -6.31
CA MET A 10 -6.15 2.47 -5.63
C MET A 10 -6.16 0.95 -5.46
N ILE A 11 -5.74 0.19 -6.49
CA ILE A 11 -5.66 -1.27 -6.38
C ILE A 11 -4.61 -1.67 -5.34
N VAL A 12 -3.43 -1.04 -5.34
CA VAL A 12 -2.37 -1.36 -4.38
C VAL A 12 -2.79 -0.97 -2.96
N LEU A 13 -3.46 0.16 -2.79
CA LEU A 13 -4.00 0.59 -1.50
C LEU A 13 -5.07 -0.40 -1.00
N PHE A 14 -5.92 -0.92 -1.90
CA PHE A 14 -6.89 -1.97 -1.58
C PHE A 14 -6.20 -3.25 -1.09
N ILE A 15 -5.16 -3.73 -1.80
CA ILE A 15 -4.39 -4.92 -1.37
C ILE A 15 -3.75 -4.68 0.00
N HIS A 16 -3.22 -3.47 0.24
CA HIS A 16 -2.68 -3.10 1.54
C HIS A 16 -3.74 -3.09 2.65
N ALA A 17 -4.92 -2.52 2.38
CA ALA A 17 -6.04 -2.49 3.33
C ALA A 17 -6.54 -3.90 3.66
N CYS A 18 -6.56 -4.82 2.69
CA CYS A 18 -6.90 -6.22 2.94
C CYS A 18 -5.85 -6.95 3.81
N SER A 19 -4.66 -6.36 3.99
CA SER A 19 -3.57 -6.87 4.86
C SER A 19 -3.57 -6.25 6.27
N TRP A 20 -4.55 -5.42 6.61
CA TRP A 20 -4.72 -4.86 7.95
C TRP A 20 -5.23 -5.90 8.95
N ARG A 21 -5.03 -5.62 10.24
CA ARG A 21 -5.38 -6.53 11.33
C ARG A 21 -6.89 -6.85 11.31
N GLY A 22 -7.24 -8.13 11.22
CA GLY A 22 -8.63 -8.59 11.13
C GLY A 22 -9.22 -8.70 9.71
N MET A 23 -8.45 -8.39 8.66
CA MET A 23 -8.88 -8.52 7.26
C MET A 23 -8.41 -9.85 6.65
N ILE A 24 -8.89 -10.17 5.44
CA ILE A 24 -8.71 -11.46 4.74
C ILE A 24 -7.23 -11.89 4.66
N PHE A 25 -6.30 -10.96 4.39
CA PHE A 25 -4.87 -11.28 4.30
C PHE A 25 -4.13 -11.25 5.66
N ASP A 26 -4.80 -10.91 6.78
CA ASP A 26 -4.18 -10.96 8.13
C ASP A 26 -3.80 -12.40 8.52
N GLY A 27 -4.60 -13.38 8.11
CA GLY A 27 -4.31 -14.81 8.32
C GLY A 27 -3.10 -15.27 7.50
N ILE A 28 -3.03 -14.87 6.23
CA ILE A 28 -1.93 -15.24 5.32
C ILE A 28 -0.61 -14.63 5.79
N LYS A 29 -0.64 -13.38 6.28
CA LYS A 29 0.52 -12.70 6.86
C LYS A 29 1.09 -13.42 8.08
N LYS A 30 0.25 -14.06 8.90
CA LYS A 30 0.68 -14.87 10.05
C LYS A 30 1.26 -16.21 9.63
N ILE A 31 0.79 -16.80 8.53
CA ILE A 31 1.26 -18.09 8.00
C ILE A 31 2.61 -17.94 7.29
N VAL A 32 2.79 -16.86 6.51
CA VAL A 32 4.00 -16.66 5.70
C VAL A 32 5.18 -16.15 6.53
N GLU A 33 4.94 -15.65 7.76
CA GLU A 33 5.92 -14.97 8.62
C GLU A 33 7.03 -14.26 7.82
N PRO A 34 6.71 -13.24 6.99
CA PRO A 34 7.75 -12.61 6.19
C PRO A 34 8.72 -11.88 7.15
N LYS A 35 9.82 -12.54 7.51
CA LYS A 35 10.88 -12.00 8.36
C LYS A 35 11.90 -11.29 7.46
N GLY A 36 12.25 -10.05 7.83
CA GLY A 36 13.26 -9.25 7.12
C GLY A 36 12.71 -8.27 6.08
N ASN A 37 13.56 -7.83 5.16
CA ASN A 37 13.32 -6.69 4.26
C ASN A 37 12.19 -6.90 3.23
N LEU A 38 11.75 -8.14 3.00
CA LEU A 38 10.67 -8.46 2.05
C LEU A 38 9.26 -8.20 2.59
N TYR A 39 9.09 -8.02 3.90
CA TYR A 39 7.78 -7.75 4.49
C TYR A 39 7.16 -6.44 3.98
N LYS A 40 7.99 -5.37 3.92
CA LYS A 40 7.55 -4.03 3.49
C LYS A 40 6.99 -4.02 2.05
N PRO A 41 7.67 -4.59 1.04
CA PRO A 41 7.16 -4.61 -0.32
C PRO A 41 6.01 -5.59 -0.58
N LEU A 42 5.76 -6.57 0.30
CA LEU A 42 4.70 -7.55 0.09
C LEU A 42 3.39 -7.25 0.81
N TYR A 43 3.46 -6.70 2.03
CA TYR A 43 2.28 -6.50 2.89
C TYR A 43 2.34 -5.23 3.75
N GLY A 44 3.53 -4.68 3.97
CA GLY A 44 3.75 -3.67 5.02
C GLY A 44 3.55 -2.22 4.60
N CYS A 45 3.71 -1.89 3.31
CA CYS A 45 3.65 -0.49 2.87
C CYS A 45 3.10 -0.39 1.44
N PRO A 46 1.99 0.35 1.21
CA PRO A 46 1.40 0.48 -0.13
C PRO A 46 2.39 1.11 -1.12
N ILE A 47 3.27 2.01 -0.67
CA ILE A 47 4.32 2.61 -1.50
C ILE A 47 5.31 1.54 -1.97
N CYS A 48 5.81 0.70 -1.06
CA CYS A 48 6.77 -0.37 -1.39
C CYS A 48 6.12 -1.54 -2.15
N MET A 49 4.80 -1.71 -2.00
CA MET A 49 3.99 -2.68 -2.74
C MET A 49 3.77 -2.24 -4.19
N THR A 50 3.74 -0.93 -4.45
CA THR A 50 3.43 -0.39 -5.78
C THR A 50 4.43 -0.83 -6.88
N PRO A 51 5.76 -0.86 -6.65
CA PRO A 51 6.71 -1.39 -7.63
C PRO A 51 6.50 -2.87 -8.02
N TYR A 52 5.93 -3.69 -7.13
CA TYR A 52 5.72 -5.12 -7.42
C TYR A 52 4.33 -5.33 -8.01
N TYR A 53 3.29 -5.02 -7.24
CA TYR A 53 1.91 -5.20 -7.65
C TYR A 53 1.53 -4.26 -8.80
N GLY A 54 1.96 -3.00 -8.74
CA GLY A 54 1.68 -2.02 -9.79
C GLY A 54 2.37 -2.35 -11.11
N THR A 55 3.59 -2.89 -11.08
CA THR A 55 4.26 -3.38 -12.31
C THR A 55 3.53 -4.59 -12.90
N ILE A 56 3.10 -5.54 -12.07
CA ILE A 56 2.31 -6.69 -12.53
C ILE A 56 0.98 -6.23 -13.14
N ILE A 57 0.26 -5.33 -12.48
CA ILE A 57 -1.01 -4.77 -12.99
C ILE A 57 -0.78 -4.03 -14.32
N TYR A 58 0.27 -3.22 -14.41
CA TYR A 58 0.62 -2.50 -15.63
C TYR A 58 0.88 -3.45 -16.81
N LEU A 59 1.66 -4.51 -16.58
CA LEU A 59 1.97 -5.52 -17.59
C LEU A 59 0.75 -6.35 -18.01
N LEU A 60 -0.20 -6.59 -17.11
CA LEU A 60 -1.41 -7.37 -17.42
C LEU A 60 -2.45 -6.57 -18.21
N PHE A 61 -2.66 -5.29 -17.85
CA PHE A 61 -3.83 -4.54 -18.31
C PHE A 61 -3.53 -3.39 -19.29
N PHE A 62 -2.35 -2.76 -19.23
CA PHE A 62 -2.07 -1.54 -20.00
C PHE A 62 -1.08 -1.75 -21.15
N ARG A 63 -0.08 -2.64 -20.99
CA ARG A 63 0.86 -3.10 -22.05
C ARG A 63 1.35 -2.02 -23.04
N HIS A 64 1.64 -0.80 -22.56
CA HIS A 64 2.26 0.23 -23.40
C HIS A 64 3.80 0.10 -23.39
N SER A 65 4.52 1.21 -23.46
CA SER A 65 5.98 1.29 -23.46
C SER A 65 6.58 1.11 -22.06
N PHE A 66 7.82 0.62 -21.97
CA PHE A 66 8.53 0.46 -20.70
C PHE A 66 8.69 1.80 -19.95
N ALA A 67 8.98 2.88 -20.67
CA ALA A 67 9.11 4.21 -20.09
C ALA A 67 7.79 4.70 -19.48
N ASP A 68 6.68 4.44 -20.17
CA ASP A 68 5.35 4.81 -19.69
C ASP A 68 4.96 3.99 -18.46
N GLY A 69 5.35 2.71 -18.42
CA GLY A 69 5.13 1.85 -17.27
C GLY A 69 5.90 2.31 -16.05
N LEU A 70 7.18 2.64 -16.23
CA LEU A 70 8.01 3.14 -15.14
C LEU A 70 7.45 4.45 -14.57
N LEU A 71 7.05 5.40 -15.43
CA LEU A 71 6.44 6.66 -15.00
C LEU A 71 5.10 6.43 -14.29
N THR A 72 4.26 5.52 -14.82
CA THR A 72 2.94 5.21 -14.25
C THR A 72 3.08 4.60 -12.86
N VAL A 73 3.99 3.64 -12.68
CA VAL A 73 4.24 2.99 -11.39
C VAL A 73 4.87 3.97 -10.39
N ALA A 74 5.80 4.82 -10.85
CA ALA A 74 6.38 5.87 -10.02
C ALA A 74 5.33 6.89 -9.57
N ALA A 75 4.46 7.35 -10.47
CA ALA A 75 3.35 8.25 -10.15
C ALA A 75 2.37 7.60 -9.15
N ALA A 76 2.04 6.32 -9.35
CA ALA A 76 1.19 5.57 -8.42
C ALA A 76 1.82 5.44 -7.01
N SER A 77 3.14 5.27 -6.94
CA SER A 77 3.84 5.23 -5.65
C SER A 77 3.78 6.56 -4.91
N GLY A 78 3.90 7.68 -5.65
CA GLY A 78 3.72 9.03 -5.11
C GLY A 78 2.29 9.28 -4.60
N LEU A 79 1.26 8.81 -5.31
CA LEU A 79 -0.13 8.88 -4.84
C LEU A 79 -0.32 8.11 -3.54
N ASN A 80 0.28 6.93 -3.42
CA ASN A 80 0.21 6.13 -2.20
C ASN A 80 0.94 6.77 -0.99
N VAL A 81 1.95 7.62 -1.22
CA VAL A 81 2.55 8.43 -0.14
C VAL A 81 1.52 9.37 0.48
N ILE A 82 0.71 10.04 -0.35
CA ILE A 82 -0.34 10.93 0.12
C ILE A 82 -1.37 10.15 0.93
N SER A 83 -1.77 8.96 0.47
CA SER A 83 -2.70 8.10 1.22
C SER A 83 -2.15 7.69 2.59
N VAL A 84 -0.88 7.31 2.68
CA VAL A 84 -0.23 6.98 3.96
C VAL A 84 -0.18 8.20 4.88
N LEU A 85 0.19 9.38 4.36
CA LEU A 85 0.21 10.60 5.15
C LEU A 85 -1.18 10.94 5.73
N ILE A 86 -2.24 10.75 4.94
CA ILE A 86 -3.62 10.95 5.41
C ILE A 86 -3.98 9.94 6.50
N ILE A 87 -3.58 8.68 6.35
CA ILE A 87 -3.81 7.64 7.38
C ILE A 87 -3.08 8.00 8.67
N ASP A 88 -1.81 8.42 8.58
CA ASP A 88 -1.01 8.82 9.74
C ASP A 88 -1.60 10.05 10.45
N ILE A 89 -2.06 11.05 9.70
CA ILE A 89 -2.76 12.22 10.26
C ILE A 89 -4.05 11.80 10.95
N LYS A 90 -4.86 10.95 10.31
CA LYS A 90 -6.10 10.43 10.90
C LYS A 90 -5.80 9.67 12.19
N ASP A 91 -4.79 8.81 12.21
CA ASP A 91 -4.41 8.06 13.40
C ASP A 91 -3.84 8.97 14.50
N ALA A 92 -3.15 10.06 14.15
CA ALA A 92 -2.70 11.07 15.10
C ALA A 92 -3.87 11.86 15.73
N LEU A 93 -4.92 12.16 14.95
CA LEU A 93 -6.11 12.88 15.42
C LEU A 93 -7.09 11.98 16.20
N CYS A 94 -7.20 10.70 15.81
CA CYS A 94 -8.14 9.75 16.38
C CYS A 94 -7.57 8.90 17.51
N LYS A 95 -6.30 9.07 17.91
CA LYS A 95 -5.82 8.50 19.18
C LYS A 95 -6.70 9.07 20.30
N PRO A 96 -7.51 8.25 20.99
CA PRO A 96 -8.10 8.72 22.24
C PRO A 96 -6.92 9.10 23.14
N LYS A 97 -7.01 10.26 23.82
CA LYS A 97 -6.21 10.44 25.02
C LYS A 97 -6.46 9.19 25.86
N GLU A 98 -5.43 8.42 26.16
CA GLU A 98 -5.46 7.58 27.36
C GLU A 98 -5.65 8.56 28.54
N ASP A 99 -6.91 8.89 28.83
CA ASP A 99 -7.32 8.99 30.22
C ASP A 99 -7.19 7.58 30.75
N ASP A 100 -6.23 7.37 31.65
CA ASP A 100 -6.54 6.94 33.00
C ASP A 100 -5.25 6.84 33.82
N THR A 101 -5.13 7.75 34.77
CA THR A 101 -5.16 7.36 36.19
C THR A 101 -4.71 5.92 36.46
N LYS A 102 -3.44 5.78 36.84
CA LYS A 102 -2.86 4.93 37.91
C LYS A 102 -3.65 3.67 38.37
N PRO A 103 -2.90 2.60 38.70
CA PRO A 103 -2.26 2.56 40.03
C PRO A 103 -0.73 2.69 40.04
#